data_AF-A0A248UAT3-F1
#
_entry.id   AF-A0A248UAT3-F1
#
_cell.length_a   1.000
_cell.length_b   1.000
_cell.length_c   1.000
_cell.angle_alpha   90.00
_cell.angle_beta   90.00
_cell.angle_gamma   90.00
#
_symmetry.space_group_name_H-M   'P 1'
#
loop_
_entity.id
_entity.type
_entity.pdbx_description
1 polymer ?
#
loop_
_entity_poly.entity_id
_entity_poly.type
_entity_poly.pdbx_seq_one_letter_code
_entity_poly.pdbx_strand_id
1 'polypeptide(L)'
;MIRPKQPGFYPNRDVDCQAAVAQGIADLIEQATLSGTSEADASVALAEQNVPGIRDLIEEAKAVGWQEAEVANAIKIVAAGMANGYAGFDPEE
;
A
#
# COMPACT_ATOMS: atom_id res chain seq x y z
N MET A 1 6.80 11.13 -4.81
CA MET A 1 7.83 10.29 -5.46
C MET A 1 8.10 9.12 -4.55
N ILE A 2 7.73 7.92 -4.99
CA ILE A 2 8.05 6.68 -4.29
C ILE A 2 9.56 6.53 -4.44
N ARG A 3 10.36 6.68 -3.37
CA ARG A 3 11.79 6.36 -3.37
C ARG A 3 12.30 6.23 -1.94
N PRO A 4 13.29 5.36 -1.68
CA PRO A 4 13.91 5.26 -0.36
C PRO A 4 14.66 6.54 0.00
N LYS A 5 14.69 6.88 1.29
CA LYS A 5 15.44 8.04 1.79
C LYS A 5 16.95 7.86 1.63
N GLN A 6 17.42 6.63 1.75
CA GLN A 6 18.83 6.25 1.66
C GLN A 6 18.98 4.90 0.94
N PRO A 7 20.07 4.67 0.20
CA PRO A 7 20.38 3.35 -0.35
C PRO A 7 20.73 2.35 0.76
N GLY A 8 20.52 1.06 0.52
CA GLY A 8 20.83 0.01 1.48
C GLY A 8 19.89 -0.04 2.69
N PHE A 9 20.18 -0.90 3.67
CA PHE A 9 19.36 -1.05 4.86
C PHE A 9 19.57 0.13 5.82
N TYR A 10 18.48 0.69 6.34
CA TYR A 10 18.49 1.74 7.36
C TYR A 10 17.33 1.56 8.35
N PRO A 11 17.42 2.09 9.57
CA PRO A 11 16.33 2.00 10.54
C PRO A 11 15.04 2.63 10.01
N ASN A 12 13.89 2.00 10.27
CA ASN A 12 12.56 2.43 9.81
C ASN A 12 12.36 2.43 8.29
N ARG A 13 13.25 1.77 7.53
CA ARG A 13 13.11 1.62 6.08
C ARG A 13 11.75 1.04 5.68
N ASP A 14 11.25 0.05 6.42
CA ASP A 14 9.91 -0.53 6.19
C ASP A 14 8.77 0.48 6.41
N VAL A 15 8.88 1.35 7.42
CA VAL A 15 7.89 2.40 7.71
C VAL A 15 7.92 3.48 6.63
N ASP A 16 9.12 3.84 6.16
CA ASP A 16 9.27 4.75 5.03
C ASP A 16 8.73 4.16 3.73
N CYS A 17 8.87 2.83 3.54
CA CYS A 17 8.26 2.12 2.43
C CYS A 17 6.73 2.17 2.51
N GLN A 18 6.15 1.93 3.70
CA GLN A 18 4.71 2.08 3.96
C GLN A 18 4.21 3.49 3.61
N ALA A 19 4.90 4.53 4.09
CA ALA A 19 4.54 5.91 3.76
C ALA A 19 4.67 6.22 2.26
N ALA A 20 5.66 5.64 1.58
CA ALA A 20 5.88 5.84 0.16
C ALA A 20 4.79 5.18 -0.71
N VAL A 21 4.33 3.98 -0.35
CA VAL A 21 3.27 3.26 -1.08
C VAL A 21 1.87 3.74 -0.72
N ALA A 22 1.68 4.39 0.43
CA ALA A 22 0.36 4.78 0.93
C ALA A 22 -0.46 5.59 -0.09
N GLN A 23 0.19 6.54 -0.79
CA GLN A 23 -0.51 7.32 -1.80
C GLN A 23 -0.91 6.47 -3.01
N GLY A 24 -0.02 5.59 -3.47
CA GLY A 24 -0.35 4.67 -4.57
C GLY A 24 -1.49 3.71 -4.22
N ILE A 25 -1.57 3.27 -2.97
CA ILE A 25 -2.68 2.44 -2.48
C ILE A 25 -3.97 3.24 -2.45
N ALA A 26 -3.95 4.48 -1.95
CA ALA A 26 -5.11 5.36 -1.95
C ALA A 26 -5.63 5.63 -3.37
N ASP A 27 -4.75 5.91 -4.33
CA ASP A 27 -5.10 6.06 -5.75
C ASP A 27 -5.76 4.78 -6.33
N LEU A 28 -5.25 3.59 -5.98
CA LEU A 28 -5.84 2.33 -6.43
C LEU A 28 -7.22 2.06 -5.80
N ILE A 29 -7.40 2.42 -4.54
CA ILE A 29 -8.71 2.37 -3.88
C ILE A 29 -9.67 3.32 -4.59
N GLU A 30 -9.28 4.57 -4.82
CA GLU A 30 -10.10 5.55 -5.53
C GLU A 30 -10.52 5.03 -6.92
N GLN A 31 -9.60 4.46 -7.69
CA GLN A 31 -9.92 3.86 -8.99
C GLN A 31 -10.91 2.70 -8.89
N ALA A 32 -10.77 1.84 -7.87
CA ALA A 32 -11.72 0.76 -7.62
C ALA A 32 -13.11 1.30 -7.24
N THR A 33 -13.16 2.38 -6.45
CA THR A 33 -14.44 3.04 -6.09
C THR A 33 -15.14 3.68 -7.26
N LEU A 34 -14.40 4.33 -8.16
CA LEU A 34 -14.95 4.88 -9.41
C LEU A 34 -15.52 3.77 -10.31
N SER A 35 -15.04 2.54 -10.16
CA SER A 35 -15.52 1.34 -10.87
C SER A 35 -16.70 0.65 -10.17
N GLY A 36 -17.16 1.16 -9.02
CA GLY A 36 -18.30 0.65 -8.27
C GLY A 36 -17.95 -0.29 -7.11
N THR A 37 -16.68 -0.49 -6.77
CA THR A 37 -16.25 -1.26 -5.58
C THR A 37 -16.30 -0.39 -4.32
N SER A 38 -16.60 -0.95 -3.16
CA SER A 38 -16.51 -0.18 -1.91
C SER A 38 -15.04 0.06 -1.51
N GLU A 39 -14.74 1.12 -0.76
CA GLU A 39 -13.39 1.39 -0.25
C GLU A 39 -12.86 0.24 0.63
N ALA A 40 -13.75 -0.36 1.43
CA ALA A 40 -13.44 -1.51 2.28
C ALA A 40 -13.10 -2.76 1.43
N ASP A 41 -13.90 -3.10 0.42
CA ASP A 41 -13.61 -4.24 -0.46
C ASP A 41 -12.33 -4.02 -1.28
N ALA A 42 -12.11 -2.79 -1.78
CA ALA A 42 -10.92 -2.44 -2.54
C ALA A 42 -9.66 -2.58 -1.68
N SER A 43 -9.67 -2.04 -0.46
CA SER A 43 -8.55 -2.13 0.48
C SER A 43 -8.25 -3.58 0.90
N VAL A 44 -9.27 -4.43 1.10
CA VAL A 44 -9.07 -5.87 1.33
C VAL A 44 -8.42 -6.54 0.11
N ALA A 45 -8.92 -6.30 -1.10
CA ALA A 45 -8.36 -6.89 -2.32
C ALA A 45 -6.89 -6.46 -2.56
N LEU A 46 -6.56 -5.21 -2.22
CA LEU A 46 -5.20 -4.68 -2.27
C LEU A 46 -4.29 -5.35 -1.22
N ALA A 47 -4.78 -5.60 -0.01
CA ALA A 47 -4.04 -6.31 1.03
C ALA A 47 -3.74 -7.77 0.62
N GLU A 48 -4.64 -8.42 -0.11
CA GLU A 48 -4.39 -9.73 -0.70
C GLU A 48 -3.44 -9.69 -1.91
N GLN A 49 -3.11 -8.49 -2.41
CA GLN A 49 -2.32 -8.26 -3.62
C GLN A 49 -2.94 -8.87 -4.89
N ASN A 50 -4.28 -9.00 -4.91
CA ASN A 50 -5.03 -9.57 -6.02
C ASN A 50 -5.43 -8.54 -7.09
N VAL A 51 -4.98 -7.29 -6.95
CA VAL A 51 -5.32 -6.18 -7.85
C VAL A 51 -4.17 -5.93 -8.82
N PRO A 52 -4.41 -5.82 -10.15
CA PRO A 52 -3.35 -5.62 -11.14
C PRO A 52 -2.45 -4.41 -10.83
N GLY A 53 -3.04 -3.31 -10.36
CA GLY A 53 -2.29 -2.09 -10.00
C GLY A 53 -1.29 -2.26 -8.85
N ILE A 54 -1.41 -3.30 -8.02
CA ILE A 54 -0.38 -3.62 -7.00
C ILE A 54 0.92 -4.06 -7.66
N ARG A 55 0.84 -4.83 -8.74
CA ARG A 55 2.03 -5.27 -9.46
C ARG A 55 2.77 -4.09 -10.07
N ASP A 56 2.04 -3.15 -10.68
CA ASP A 56 2.62 -1.92 -11.22
C ASP A 56 3.27 -1.08 -10.12
N LEU A 57 2.58 -0.92 -8.97
CA LEU A 57 3.13 -0.20 -7.81
C LEU A 57 4.43 -0.84 -7.28
N ILE A 58 4.51 -2.16 -7.27
CA ILE A 58 5.72 -2.91 -6.90
C ILE A 58 6.85 -2.67 -7.89
N GLU A 59 6.59 -2.75 -9.19
CA GLU A 59 7.61 -2.54 -10.22
C GLU A 59 8.14 -1.09 -10.22
N GLU A 60 7.27 -0.10 -10.07
CA GLU A 60 7.65 1.30 -9.94
C GLU A 60 8.52 1.54 -8.69
N ALA A 61 8.16 0.92 -7.56
CA ALA A 61 8.95 1.00 -6.34
C ALA A 61 10.31 0.29 -6.47
N LYS A 62 10.39 -0.83 -7.20
CA LYS A 62 11.65 -1.52 -7.48
C LYS A 62 12.57 -0.67 -8.38
N ALA A 63 12.01 0.00 -9.39
CA ALA A 63 12.76 0.84 -10.32
C ALA A 63 13.53 1.98 -9.61
N VAL A 64 13.05 2.41 -8.45
CA VAL A 64 13.64 3.49 -7.64
C VAL A 64 14.48 2.99 -6.45
N GLY A 65 14.66 1.67 -6.30
CA GLY A 65 15.55 1.08 -5.28
C GLY A 65 14.89 0.52 -4.02
N TRP A 66 13.56 0.33 -4.03
CA TRP A 66 12.90 -0.49 -3.00
C TRP A 66 13.06 -1.99 -3.30
N GLN A 67 12.96 -2.82 -2.27
CA GLN A 67 12.97 -4.26 -2.43
C GLN A 67 11.55 -4.78 -2.61
N GLU A 68 11.35 -5.73 -3.52
CA GLU A 68 10.02 -6.29 -3.81
C GLU A 68 9.28 -6.77 -2.55
N ALA A 69 9.97 -7.57 -1.72
CA ALA A 69 9.38 -8.11 -0.49
C ALA A 69 9.03 -7.01 0.53
N GLU A 70 9.81 -5.93 0.57
CA GLU A 70 9.60 -4.76 1.42
C GLU A 70 8.34 -4.00 0.99
N VAL A 71 8.21 -3.78 -0.32
CA VAL A 71 7.05 -3.09 -0.93
C VAL A 71 5.78 -3.92 -0.77
N ALA A 72 5.84 -5.22 -1.06
CA ALA A 72 4.72 -6.14 -0.89
C ALA A 72 4.23 -6.19 0.57
N ASN A 73 5.15 -6.19 1.53
CA ASN A 73 4.81 -6.15 2.95
C ASN A 73 4.22 -4.79 3.36
N ALA A 74 4.80 -3.69 2.89
CA ALA A 74 4.29 -2.35 3.11
C ALA A 74 2.86 -2.19 2.59
N ILE A 75 2.57 -2.72 1.39
CA ILE A 75 1.24 -2.70 0.79
C ILE A 75 0.23 -3.44 1.66
N LYS A 76 0.56 -4.66 2.11
CA LYS A 76 -0.29 -5.44 3.01
C LYS A 76 -0.67 -4.66 4.27
N ILE A 77 0.32 -4.07 4.93
CA ILE A 77 0.14 -3.36 6.19
C ILE A 77 -0.74 -2.13 5.99
N VAL A 78 -0.43 -1.31 4.98
CA VAL A 78 -1.15 -0.06 4.73
C VAL A 78 -2.58 -0.33 4.25
N ALA A 79 -2.76 -1.27 3.31
CA ALA A 79 -4.07 -1.62 2.80
C ALA A 79 -4.96 -2.24 3.90
N ALA A 80 -4.41 -3.11 4.75
CA ALA A 80 -5.15 -3.64 5.90
C ALA A 80 -5.49 -2.55 6.94
N GLY A 81 -4.57 -1.62 7.20
CA GLY A 81 -4.82 -0.46 8.06
C GLY A 81 -5.95 0.43 7.55
N MET A 82 -5.96 0.69 6.24
CA MET A 82 -7.04 1.42 5.58
C MET A 82 -8.37 0.66 5.64
N ALA A 83 -8.36 -0.66 5.39
CA ALA A 83 -9.55 -1.51 5.50
C ALA A 83 -10.18 -1.44 6.90
N ASN A 84 -9.37 -1.49 7.95
CA ASN A 84 -9.84 -1.34 9.33
C ASN A 84 -10.43 0.05 9.58
N GLY A 85 -9.82 1.11 9.04
CA GLY A 85 -10.35 2.47 9.10
C GLY A 85 -11.72 2.60 8.41
N TYR A 86 -11.89 2.03 7.21
CA TYR A 86 -13.18 2.05 6.51
C TYR A 86 -14.25 1.17 7.16
N ALA A 87 -13.85 0.07 7.79
CA ALA A 87 -14.75 -0.81 8.53
C ALA A 87 -15.23 -0.21 9.86
N GLY A 88 -14.75 0.98 10.25
CA GLY A 88 -15.07 1.62 11.51
C GLY A 88 -14.46 0.90 12.72
N PHE A 89 -13.36 0.17 12.52
CA PHE A 89 -12.61 -0.43 13.61
C PHE A 89 -11.77 0.67 14.28
N ASP A 90 -12.43 1.51 15.08
CA ASP A 90 -11.74 2.32 16.09
C ASP A 90 -11.19 1.35 17.15
N PRO A 91 -9.86 1.21 17.30
CA PRO A 91 -9.29 0.33 18.32
C PRO A 91 -9.55 0.84 19.76
N GLU A 92 -10.24 1.97 19.91
CA GLU A 92 -10.55 2.64 21.18
C GLU A 92 -12.05 2.61 21.57
N GLU A 93 -12.92 1.86 20.88
CA GLU A 93 -14.35 1.76 21.28
C GLU A 93 -14.69 0.53 22.14
#